data_AF-A0A1M5G7Y5-F1
#
_entry.id   AF-A0A1M5G7Y5-F1
#
_cell.length_a   1.000
_cell.length_b   1.000
_cell.length_c   1.000
_cell.angle_alpha   90.00
_cell.angle_beta   90.00
_cell.angle_gamma   90.00
#
_symmetry.space_group_name_H-M   'P 1'
#
loop_
_entity.id
_entity.type
_entity.pdbx_description
1 polymer ?
#
loop_
_entity_poly.entity_id
_entity_poly.type
_entity_poly.pdbx_seq_one_letter_code
_entity_poly.pdbx_strand_id
1 'polypeptide(L)'
;MKHSKITGNKRTQRDYNLGFKLAVISQVEKGEMTYKQAQKAYGIQGRSTVLVWLRKHGTLDWSNPIRHQMPKSKETPAQKIKRLERELSDAKLKNKILNTM
;
A
#
# COMPACT_ATOMS: atom_id res chain seq x y z
N MET A 1 9.20 19.84 3.10
CA MET A 1 10.13 18.72 3.37
C MET A 1 11.30 18.79 2.39
N LYS A 2 12.53 18.92 2.88
CA LYS A 2 13.72 19.08 2.04
C LYS A 2 13.97 17.76 1.28
N HIS A 3 13.84 17.79 -0.05
CA HIS A 3 14.26 16.68 -0.89
C HIS A 3 15.78 16.71 -0.92
N SER A 4 16.43 15.87 -0.11
CA SER A 4 17.87 15.64 -0.22
C SER A 4 18.15 15.14 -1.64
N LYS A 5 18.68 16.03 -2.49
CA LYS A 5 19.23 15.67 -3.79
C LYS A 5 20.49 14.87 -3.50
N ILE A 6 20.36 13.55 -3.42
CA ILE A 6 21.51 12.65 -3.44
C ILE A 6 22.11 12.77 -4.84
N THR A 7 23.15 13.60 -4.97
CA THR A 7 23.97 13.84 -6.15
C THR A 7 24.99 12.71 -6.34
N GLY A 8 24.54 11.46 -6.24
CA GLY A 8 25.32 10.28 -6.62
C GLY A 8 24.90 9.84 -8.02
N ASN A 9 25.86 9.55 -8.89
CA ASN A 9 25.59 9.01 -10.23
C ASN A 9 24.61 7.83 -10.11
N LYS A 10 23.39 8.00 -10.62
CA LYS A 10 22.38 6.95 -10.59
C LYS A 10 22.82 5.84 -11.53
N ARG A 11 22.80 4.60 -11.04
CA ARG A 11 23.09 3.42 -11.86
C ARG A 11 22.04 3.30 -12.96
N THR A 12 22.51 3.00 -14.16
CA THR A 12 21.67 2.79 -15.35
C THR A 12 21.41 1.31 -15.58
N GLN A 13 20.60 0.98 -16.58
CA GLN A 13 20.29 -0.41 -16.93
C GLN A 13 21.54 -1.26 -17.23
N ARG A 14 22.61 -0.64 -17.76
CA ARG A 14 23.89 -1.32 -18.05
C ARG A 14 24.61 -1.79 -16.79
N ASP A 15 24.38 -1.11 -15.66
CA ASP A 15 25.00 -1.41 -14.37
C ASP A 15 24.26 -2.51 -13.60
N TYR A 16 23.07 -2.91 -14.07
CA TYR A 16 22.22 -3.92 -13.42
C TYR A 16 22.56 -5.34 -13.90
N ASN A 17 23.80 -5.76 -13.69
CA ASN A 17 24.21 -7.14 -13.94
C ASN A 17 23.46 -8.11 -13.00
N LEU A 18 23.46 -9.41 -13.34
CA LEU A 18 22.70 -10.41 -12.59
C LEU A 18 23.18 -10.53 -11.14
N GLY A 19 24.49 -10.55 -10.90
CA GLY A 19 25.05 -10.63 -9.55
C GLY A 19 24.64 -9.46 -8.66
N PHE A 20 24.62 -8.25 -9.22
CA PHE A 20 24.15 -7.05 -8.55
C PHE A 20 22.66 -7.16 -8.18
N LYS A 21 21.81 -7.62 -9.10
CA LYS A 21 20.38 -7.84 -8.82
C LYS A 21 20.19 -8.82 -7.66
N LEU A 22 20.90 -9.94 -7.69
CA LEU A 22 20.83 -10.97 -6.66
C LEU A 22 21.33 -10.46 -5.31
N ALA A 23 22.41 -9.67 -5.28
CA ALA A 23 22.92 -9.07 -4.05
C ALA A 23 21.91 -8.11 -3.41
N VAL A 24 21.28 -7.23 -4.23
CA VAL A 24 20.24 -6.32 -3.75
C VAL A 24 19.02 -7.10 -3.23
N ILE A 25 18.60 -8.14 -3.94
CA ILE A 25 17.49 -9.01 -3.49
C ILE A 25 17.81 -9.66 -2.15
N SER A 26 18.99 -10.26 -2.02
CA SER A 26 19.39 -10.98 -0.81
C SER A 26 19.33 -10.09 0.44
N GLN A 27 19.78 -8.85 0.35
CA GLN A 27 19.71 -7.91 1.47
C GLN A 27 18.27 -7.50 1.82
N VAL A 28 17.42 -7.35 0.80
CA VAL A 28 16.00 -7.02 1.02
C VAL A 28 15.26 -8.21 1.64
N GLU A 29 15.51 -9.44 1.18
CA GLU A 29 14.87 -10.64 1.72
C GLU A 29 15.35 -11.00 3.13
N LYS A 30 16.61 -10.69 3.46
CA LYS A 30 17.11 -10.78 4.85
C LYS A 30 16.49 -9.74 5.79
N GLY A 31 15.78 -8.75 5.26
CA GLY A 31 15.19 -7.67 6.05
C GLY A 31 16.18 -6.59 6.49
N GLU A 32 17.42 -6.59 5.97
CA GLU A 32 18.43 -5.57 6.28
C GLU A 32 17.99 -4.18 5.78
N MET A 33 17.23 -4.15 4.68
CA MET A 33 16.67 -2.92 4.13
C MET A 33 15.38 -3.18 3.36
N THR A 34 14.50 -2.18 3.34
CA THR A 34 13.31 -2.20 2.47
C THR A 34 13.70 -1.96 1.01
N TYR A 35 12.87 -2.42 0.06
CA TYR A 35 13.09 -2.17 -1.36
C TYR A 35 13.23 -0.66 -1.71
N LYS A 36 12.57 0.24 -0.96
CA LYS A 36 12.68 1.70 -1.13
C LYS A 36 14.04 2.23 -0.64
N GLN A 37 14.54 1.68 0.47
CA GLN A 37 15.86 2.02 0.98
C GLN A 37 16.94 1.50 0.03
N ALA A 38 16.82 0.26 -0.44
CA ALA A 38 17.69 -0.32 -1.47
C ALA A 38 17.74 0.56 -2.73
N GLN A 39 16.58 1.02 -3.22
CA GLN A 39 16.49 1.90 -4.38
C GLN A 39 17.32 3.19 -4.21
N LYS A 40 17.27 3.82 -3.02
CA LYS A 40 18.07 5.02 -2.72
C LYS A 40 19.55 4.71 -2.51
N ALA A 41 19.86 3.70 -1.69
CA ALA A 41 21.23 3.32 -1.33
C ALA A 41 22.05 2.92 -2.57
N TYR A 42 21.42 2.19 -3.49
CA TYR A 42 22.06 1.71 -4.70
C TYR A 42 21.94 2.63 -5.92
N GLY A 43 21.30 3.79 -5.78
CA GLY A 43 21.14 4.76 -6.87
C GLY A 43 20.31 4.23 -8.04
N ILE A 44 19.32 3.37 -7.77
CA ILE A 44 18.47 2.75 -8.80
C ILE A 44 17.45 3.79 -9.30
N GLN A 45 17.36 3.95 -10.62
CA GLN A 45 16.57 5.02 -11.24
C GLN A 45 15.06 4.80 -11.14
N GLY A 46 14.59 3.59 -11.44
CA GLY A 46 13.15 3.29 -11.41
C GLY A 46 12.66 2.95 -10.01
N ARG A 47 11.57 3.60 -9.58
CA ARG A 47 10.95 3.45 -8.25
C ARG A 47 10.48 2.02 -7.94
N SER A 48 10.10 1.26 -8.97
CA SER A 48 9.61 -0.13 -8.88
C SER A 48 10.64 -1.16 -9.30
N THR A 49 11.84 -0.77 -9.73
CA THR A 49 12.84 -1.68 -10.31
C THR A 49 13.22 -2.80 -9.35
N VAL A 50 13.47 -2.46 -8.07
CA VAL A 50 13.79 -3.44 -7.03
C VAL A 50 12.62 -4.41 -6.81
N LEU A 51 11.38 -3.93 -6.83
CA LEU A 51 10.19 -4.78 -6.74
C LEU A 51 10.02 -5.71 -7.95
N VAL A 52 10.43 -5.27 -9.14
CA VAL A 52 10.42 -6.13 -10.35
C VAL A 52 11.45 -7.25 -10.19
N TRP A 53 12.64 -6.94 -9.66
CA TRP A 53 13.65 -7.96 -9.41
C TRP A 53 13.22 -8.95 -8.33
N LEU A 54 12.63 -8.47 -7.24
CA LEU A 54 12.08 -9.32 -6.18
C LEU A 54 10.99 -10.26 -6.71
N ARG A 55 10.10 -9.79 -7.58
CA ARG A 55 9.07 -10.65 -8.21
C ARG A 55 9.62 -11.68 -9.19
N LYS A 56 10.75 -11.38 -9.85
CA LYS A 56 11.32 -12.25 -10.89
C LYS A 56 12.35 -13.24 -10.34
N HIS A 57 13.08 -12.85 -9.31
CA HIS A 57 14.28 -13.54 -8.82
C HIS A 57 14.29 -13.71 -7.30
N GLY A 58 13.31 -13.16 -6.58
CA GLY A 58 13.16 -13.38 -5.14
C GLY A 58 12.63 -14.78 -4.84
N THR A 59 12.86 -15.21 -3.60
CA THR A 59 12.39 -16.48 -3.05
C THR A 59 11.05 -16.35 -2.33
N LEU A 60 10.72 -15.15 -1.85
CA LEU A 60 9.43 -14.85 -1.22
C LEU A 60 8.33 -14.57 -2.28
N ASP A 61 7.07 -14.83 -1.92
CA ASP A 61 5.94 -14.44 -2.76
C ASP A 61 5.72 -12.92 -2.71
N TRP A 62 6.30 -12.22 -3.69
CA TRP A 62 6.10 -10.79 -3.92
C TRP A 62 4.97 -10.49 -4.93
N SER A 63 4.26 -11.51 -5.42
CA SER A 63 3.21 -11.35 -6.43
C SER A 63 1.89 -10.86 -5.83
N ASN A 64 1.61 -11.28 -4.59
CA ASN A 64 0.42 -10.90 -3.86
C ASN A 64 0.74 -9.75 -2.89
N PRO A 65 0.18 -8.54 -3.10
CA PRO A 65 0.29 -7.51 -2.07
C PRO A 65 -0.39 -8.02 -0.80
N ILE A 66 0.29 -7.91 0.34
CA ILE A 66 -0.33 -8.10 1.65
C ILE A 66 -1.53 -7.16 1.67
N ARG A 67 -2.74 -7.73 1.59
CA ARG A 67 -3.97 -6.97 1.73
C ARG A 67 -4.02 -6.56 3.19
N HIS A 68 -3.46 -5.40 3.51
CA HIS A 68 -3.76 -4.74 4.76
C HIS A 68 -5.27 -4.53 4.77
N GLN A 69 -5.98 -5.40 5.52
CA GLN A 69 -7.36 -5.15 5.84
C GLN A 69 -7.36 -3.87 6.64
N MET A 70 -7.68 -2.77 5.98
CA MET A 70 -7.85 -1.49 6.65
C MET A 70 -8.92 -1.75 7.72
N PRO A 71 -8.64 -1.45 9.00
CA PRO A 71 -9.68 -1.55 10.02
C PRO A 71 -10.85 -0.70 9.53
N LYS A 72 -12.06 -1.28 9.52
CA LYS A 72 -13.27 -0.54 9.11
C LYS A 72 -13.27 0.77 9.88
N SER A 73 -13.21 1.89 9.15
CA SER A 73 -13.23 3.21 9.75
C SER A 73 -14.48 3.32 10.62
N LYS A 74 -14.34 3.87 11.83
CA LYS A 74 -15.51 4.26 12.64
C LYS A 74 -16.41 5.14 11.78
N GLU A 75 -17.71 4.90 11.84
CA GLU A 75 -18.69 5.65 11.05
C GLU A 75 -18.49 7.16 11.21
N THR A 76 -18.51 7.88 10.09
CA THR A 76 -18.49 9.34 10.13
C THR A 76 -19.80 9.87 10.72
N PRO A 77 -19.81 11.05 11.37
CA PRO A 77 -21.03 11.65 11.87
C PRO A 77 -22.13 11.78 10.81
N ALA A 78 -21.77 12.10 9.56
CA ALA A 78 -22.70 12.19 8.44
C ALA A 78 -23.34 10.84 8.08
N GLN A 79 -22.56 9.75 8.10
CA GLN A 79 -23.09 8.39 7.90
C GLN A 79 -24.03 7.98 9.03
N LYS A 80 -23.70 8.36 10.27
CA LYS A 80 -24.55 8.11 11.45
C LYS A 80 -25.87 8.87 11.33
N ILE A 81 -25.84 10.14 10.94
CA ILE A 81 -27.06 10.95 10.71
C ILE A 81 -27.94 10.29 9.65
N LYS A 82 -27.37 9.94 8.49
CA LYS A 82 -28.12 9.30 7.40
C LYS A 82 -28.77 7.97 7.82
N ARG A 83 -28.10 7.17 8.67
CA ARG A 83 -28.67 5.93 9.19
C ARG A 83 -29.84 6.22 10.15
N LEU A 84 -29.65 7.15 11.08
CA LEU A 84 -30.66 7.53 12.06
C LEU A 84 -31.91 8.15 11.39
N GLU A 85 -31.73 8.99 10.37
CA GLU A 85 -32.84 9.56 9.60
C GLU A 85 -33.69 8.46 8.95
N ARG A 86 -33.04 7.41 8.42
CA ARG A 86 -33.73 6.25 7.84
C ARG A 86 -34.48 5.43 8.88
N GLU A 87 -33.84 5.15 10.03
CA GLU A 87 -34.50 4.44 11.13
C GLU A 87 -35.74 5.21 11.62
N LEU A 88 -35.64 6.54 11.68
CA LEU A 88 -36.71 7.42 12.10
C LEU A 88 -37.85 7.48 11.07
N SER A 89 -37.54 7.49 9.76
CA SER A 89 -38.57 7.41 8.72
C SER A 89 -39.32 6.08 8.76
N ASP A 90 -38.60 4.97 8.94
CA ASP A 90 -39.19 3.63 8.97
C ASP A 90 -40.06 3.44 10.22
N ALA A 91 -39.63 3.95 11.37
CA ALA A 91 -40.41 3.93 12.61
C ALA A 91 -41.71 4.75 12.48
N LYS A 92 -41.63 5.96 11.89
CA LYS A 92 -42.81 6.80 11.63
C LYS A 92 -43.79 6.12 10.70
N LEU A 93 -43.30 5.46 9.64
CA LEU A 93 -44.15 4.71 8.71
C LEU A 93 -44.88 3.57 9.41
N LYS A 94 -44.15 2.76 10.20
CA LYS A 94 -44.75 1.68 11.00
C LYS A 94 -45.82 2.19 11.96
N ASN A 95 -45.55 3.29 12.66
CA ASN A 95 -46.52 3.87 13.59
C ASN A 95 -47.77 4.40 12.89
N LYS A 96 -47.61 5.04 11.71
CA LYS A 96 -48.73 5.49 10.89
C LYS A 96 -49.63 4.33 10.45
N ILE A 97 -49.03 3.21 10.04
CA ILE A 97 -49.76 2.00 9.67
C ILE A 97 -50.52 1.44 10.88
N LEU A 98 -49.89 1.38 12.05
CA LEU A 98 -50.54 0.89 13.28
C LEU A 98 -51.70 1.76 13.74
N ASN A 99 -51.61 3.09 13.64
CA ASN A 99 -52.69 4.00 14.04
C ASN A 99 -53.82 4.13 13.00
N THR A 100 -53.66 3.53 11.82
CA THR A 100 -54.70 3.54 10.76
C THR A 100 -55.45 2.21 10.66
N MET A 101 -55.08 1.21 11.46
CA MET A 101 -55.86 0.01 11.75
C MET A 101 -56.73 0.26 13.00
#